data_AF-A0A7T0RIB9-F1
#
_entry.id   AF-A0A7T0RIB9-F1
#
_cell.length_a   1.000
_cell.length_b   1.000
_cell.length_c   1.000
_cell.angle_alpha   90.00
_cell.angle_beta   90.00
_cell.angle_gamma   90.00
#
_symmetry.space_group_name_H-M   'P 1'
#
loop_
_entity.id
_entity.type
_entity.pdbx_description
1 polymer ?
#
loop_
_entity_poly.entity_id
_entity_poly.type
_entity_poly.pdbx_seq_one_letter_code
_entity_poly.pdbx_strand_id
1 'polypeptide(L)' 'MLKISEVISRTGLSRSTIYNKIDCKSAGYDSTFPKQAKLGARAVAWDEVEIEHWIQGQLRARK' A
#
# COMPACT_ATOMS: atom_id res chain seq x y z
N MET A 1 -10.99 -4.01 -5.24
CA MET A 1 -10.74 -3.51 -3.85
C MET A 1 -10.03 -4.59 -3.06
N LEU A 2 -8.87 -4.27 -2.49
CA LEU A 2 -8.01 -5.22 -1.77
C LEU A 2 -8.06 -4.99 -0.25
N LYS A 3 -8.11 -6.07 0.52
CA LYS A 3 -7.92 -6.01 1.99
C LYS A 3 -6.43 -5.96 2.32
N ILE A 4 -6.09 -5.59 3.55
CA ILE A 4 -4.70 -5.56 4.01
C ILE A 4 -3.97 -6.90 3.80
N SER A 5 -4.66 -8.04 3.96
CA SER A 5 -4.09 -9.38 3.70
C SER A 5 -3.67 -9.56 2.25
N GLU A 6 -4.49 -9.07 1.32
CA GLU A 6 -4.22 -9.17 -0.12
C GLU A 6 -3.09 -8.21 -0.51
N VAL A 7 -3.08 -6.99 0.04
CA VAL A 7 -1.98 -6.03 -0.15
C VAL A 7 -0.66 -6.60 0.35
N ILE A 8 -0.63 -7.27 1.50
CA ILE A 8 0.54 -7.99 2.01
C ILE A 8 0.99 -9.06 1.02
N SER A 9 0.07 -9.88 0.51
CA SER A 9 0.39 -10.95 -0.44
C SER A 9 0.91 -10.42 -1.78
N ARG A 10 0.39 -9.29 -2.26
CA ARG A 10 0.77 -8.67 -3.55
C ARG A 10 2.10 -7.94 -3.46
N THR A 11 2.29 -7.14 -2.41
CA THR A 11 3.49 -6.30 -2.25
C THR A 11 4.65 -7.03 -1.58
N GLY A 12 4.39 -8.16 -0.91
CA GLY A 12 5.37 -8.86 -0.08
C GLY A 12 5.78 -8.10 1.18
N LEU A 13 5.13 -6.97 1.47
CA LEU A 13 5.44 -6.12 2.62
C LEU A 13 4.66 -6.56 3.85
N SER A 14 5.29 -6.40 5.02
CA SER A 14 4.60 -6.61 6.27
C SER A 14 3.54 -5.53 6.53
N ARG A 15 2.55 -5.85 7.36
CA ARG A 15 1.47 -4.92 7.72
C ARG A 15 2.00 -3.60 8.30
N SER A 16 3.02 -3.66 9.16
CA SER A 16 3.63 -2.47 9.75
C SER A 16 4.36 -1.65 8.69
N THR A 17 5.06 -2.28 7.76
CA THR A 17 5.71 -1.59 6.63
C THR A 17 4.70 -0.85 5.76
N ILE A 18 3.55 -1.47 5.49
CA ILE A 18 2.46 -0.83 4.72
C ILE A 18 1.96 0.42 5.45
N TYR A 19 1.67 0.33 6.75
CA TYR A 19 1.23 1.49 7.52
C TYR A 19 2.31 2.58 7.62
N ASN A 20 3.59 2.20 7.73
CA ASN A 20 4.71 3.15 7.70
C ASN A 20 4.76 3.88 6.35
N LYS A 21 4.58 3.17 5.23
CA LYS A 21 4.55 3.81 3.89
C LYS A 21 3.43 4.82 3.74
N ILE A 22 2.29 4.60 4.40
CA ILE A 22 1.14 5.52 4.36
C ILE A 22 1.37 6.72 5.30
N ASP A 23 2.06 6.54 6.43
CA ASP A 23 2.27 7.58 7.43
C ASP A 23 3.36 8.57 7.00
N CYS A 24 2.95 9.81 6.73
CA CYS A 24 3.83 10.92 6.34
C CYS A 24 4.88 11.30 7.38
N LYS A 25 4.71 10.86 8.64
CA LYS A 25 5.67 11.11 9.71
C LYS A 25 6.70 10.00 9.87
N SER A 26 6.50 8.87 9.18
CA SER A 26 7.42 7.75 9.28
C SER A 26 8.60 7.92 8.33
N ALA A 27 9.77 7.42 8.72
CA ALA A 27 10.96 7.39 7.86
C ALA A 27 10.77 6.58 6.56
N GLY A 28 9.74 5.73 6.51
CA GLY A 28 9.39 4.90 5.36
C GLY A 28 8.26 5.47 4.51
N TYR A 29 7.82 6.72 4.75
CA TYR A 29 6.75 7.34 3.98
C TYR A 29 7.05 7.31 2.49
N ASP A 30 6.07 6.84 1.73
CA ASP A 30 6.16 6.74 0.29
C ASP A 30 4.92 7.41 -0.30
N SER A 31 5.12 8.60 -0.86
CA SER A 31 4.04 9.38 -1.47
C SER A 31 3.42 8.69 -2.68
N THR A 32 4.11 7.71 -3.27
CA THR A 32 3.60 6.91 -4.40
C THR A 32 2.77 5.72 -3.94
N PHE A 33 2.86 5.34 -2.66
CA PHE A 33 2.12 4.20 -2.14
C PHE A 33 0.62 4.54 -2.00
N PRO A 34 -0.28 3.66 -2.46
CA PRO A 34 -1.71 3.94 -2.47
C PRO A 34 -2.29 4.09 -1.06
N LYS A 35 -3.20 5.06 -0.93
CA LYS A 35 -3.86 5.37 0.33
C LYS A 35 -4.99 4.39 0.59
N GLN A 36 -5.18 4.04 1.85
CA GLN A 36 -6.30 3.20 2.26
C GLN A 36 -7.63 3.96 2.16
N ALA A 37 -8.61 3.36 1.50
CA ALA A 37 -10.00 3.79 1.50
C ALA A 37 -10.73 3.22 2.73
N LYS A 38 -11.36 4.09 3.52
CA LYS A 38 -12.21 3.66 4.65
C LYS A 38 -13.56 3.20 4.10
N LEU A 39 -13.83 1.90 4.19
CA LEU A 39 -15.12 1.30 3.80
C LEU A 39 -16.14 1.33 4.95
N GLY A 40 -15.68 1.45 6.19
CA GLY A 40 -16.54 1.54 7.36
C GLY A 40 -15.74 1.80 8.64
N ALA A 41 -16.38 1.66 9.81
CA ALA A 41 -15.78 2.01 11.09
C ALA A 41 -14.50 1.21 11.43
N ARG A 42 -14.39 -0.04 10.95
CA ARG A 42 -13.23 -0.92 11.18
C ARG A 42 -12.66 -1.54 9.89
N ALA A 43 -13.24 -1.20 8.74
CA ALA A 43 -12.89 -1.80 7.46
C ALA A 43 -12.16 -0.78 6.58
N VAL A 44 -10.97 -1.16 6.13
CA VAL A 44 -10.18 -0.41 5.16
C VAL A 44 -9.86 -1.31 3.98
N ALA A 45 -9.82 -0.72 2.79
CA ALA A 45 -9.43 -1.39 1.56
C ALA A 45 -8.53 -0.49 0.73
N TRP A 46 -7.80 -1.08 -0.19
CA TRP A 46 -6.99 -0.39 -1.18
C TRP A 46 -7.59 -0.60 -2.56
N ASP A 47 -7.35 0.35 -3.45
CA ASP A 47 -7.65 0.13 -4.86
C ASP A 47 -6.66 -0.87 -5.45
N GLU A 48 -7.16 -1.82 -6.23
CA GLU A 48 -6.33 -2.88 -6.81
C GLU A 48 -5.44 -2.34 -7.92
N VAL A 49 -5.97 -1.44 -8.74
CA VAL A 49 -5.26 -0.84 -9.87
C VAL A 49 -4.16 0.09 -9.35
N GLU A 50 -4.41 0.85 -8.28
CA GLU A 50 -3.36 1.68 -7.67
C GLU A 50 -2.23 0.84 -7.07
N ILE A 51 -2.53 -0.28 -6.40
CA ILE A 51 -1.52 -1.20 -5.86
C ILE A 51 -0.67 -1.80 -6.99
N GLU A 52 -1.31 -2.28 -8.05
CA GLU A 52 -0.63 -2.84 -9.21
C GLU A 52 0.29 -1.80 -9.88
N HIS A 53 -0.22 -0.58 -10.09
CA HIS A 53 0.60 0.52 -10.63
C HIS A 53 1.79 0.86 -9.74
N TRP A 54 1.62 0.86 -8.42
CA TRP A 54 2.73 1.11 -7.50
C TRP A 54 3.78 -0.01 -7.59
N ILE A 55 3.36 -1.28 -7.62
CA ILE A 55 4.28 -2.43 -7.77
C ILE A 55 5.08 -2.30 -9.08
N GLN A 56 4.40 -1.99 -10.19
CA GLN A 56 5.07 -1.76 -11.48
C GLN A 56 6.02 -0.57 -11.44
N GLY A 57 5.67 0.50 -10.72
CA GLY A 57 6.53 1.65 -10.46
C GLY A 57 7.80 1.27 -9.70
N GLN A 58 7.68 0.47 -8.63
CA GLN A 58 8.82 -0.02 -7.87
C GLN A 58 9.73 -0.93 -8.71
N LEU A 59 9.16 -1.79 -9.55
CA LEU A 59 9.93 -2.63 -10.48
C LEU A 59 10.71 -1.78 -11.50
N ARG A 60 10.11 -0.69 -12.01
CA ARG A 60 10.78 0.24 -12.92
C ARG A 60 11.86 1.07 -12.22
N ALA A 61 11.63 1.49 -10.99
CA ALA A 61 12.58 2.26 -10.18
C ALA A 61 13.79 1.44 -9.73
N ARG A 62 13.71 0.09 -9.77
CA ARG A 62 14.81 -0.83 -9.45
C ARG A 62 15.84 -0.99 -10.57
N LYS A 63 15.91 -0.04 -11.53
CA LYS A 63 16.80 -0.09 -12.69
C LYS A 63 17.91 0.94 -12.54
#